data_AF-A0A821SN84-F1
#
_entry.id   AF-A0A821SN84-F1
#
_cell.length_a   1.000
_cell.length_b   1.000
_cell.length_c   1.000
_cell.angle_alpha   90.00
_cell.angle_beta   90.00
_cell.angle_gamma   90.00
#
_symmetry.space_group_name_H-M   'P 1'
#
loop_
_entity.id
_entity.type
_entity.pdbx_description
1 polymer ?
#
loop_
_entity_poly.entity_id
_entity_poly.type
_entity_poly.pdbx_seq_one_letter_code
_entity_poly.pdbx_strand_id
1 'polypeptide(L)' 'TEEKEALLAVGTKLKILSVHYFGYKWEIEVELVEDEEENE' A
#
# COMPACT_ATOMS: atom_id res chain seq x y z
N THR A 1 0.81 9.32 -21.41
CA THR A 1 -0.13 8.68 -20.46
C THR A 1 -0.22 9.62 -19.28
N GLU A 2 -1.40 10.10 -18.92
CA GLU A 2 -1.54 10.97 -17.73
C GLU A 2 -1.32 10.10 -16.50
N GLU A 3 -0.17 10.27 -15.87
CA GLU A 3 0.11 9.69 -14.56
C GLU A 3 -0.85 10.31 -13.56
N LYS A 4 -1.67 9.48 -12.91
CA LYS A 4 -2.59 9.91 -11.86
C LYS A 4 -1.93 9.64 -10.52
N GLU A 5 -1.59 10.71 -9.82
CA GLU A 5 -1.06 10.65 -8.46
C GLU A 5 -2.21 10.53 -7.45
N ALA A 6 -1.96 9.79 -6.36
CA ALA A 6 -2.86 9.70 -5.21
C ALA A 6 -2.06 9.95 -3.93
N LEU A 7 -2.61 10.76 -3.02
CA LEU A 7 -2.00 11.07 -1.73
C LEU A 7 -2.54 10.14 -0.65
N LEU A 8 -1.65 9.56 0.15
CA LEU A 8 -1.99 8.81 1.35
C LEU A 8 -1.69 9.66 2.59
N ALA A 9 -2.50 9.50 3.63
CA ALA A 9 -2.27 10.16 4.90
C ALA A 9 -1.04 9.56 5.60
N VAL A 10 -0.33 10.39 6.38
CA VAL A 10 0.76 9.89 7.23
C VAL A 10 0.15 8.97 8.28
N GLY A 11 0.71 7.77 8.43
CA GLY A 11 0.22 6.75 9.36
C GLY A 11 -0.73 5.73 8.74
N THR A 12 -1.11 5.87 7.46
CA THR A 12 -1.89 4.84 6.76
C THR A 12 -1.19 3.48 6.84
N LYS A 13 -1.94 2.47 7.31
CA LYS A 13 -1.46 1.09 7.39
C LYS A 13 -1.68 0.38 6.07
N LEU A 14 -0.67 -0.38 5.65
CA LEU A 14 -0.69 -1.20 4.45
C LEU A 14 -0.40 -2.64 4.85
N LYS A 15 -1.19 -3.57 4.32
CA LYS A 15 -0.94 -5.01 4.43
C LYS A 15 -0.17 -5.46 3.20
N ILE A 16 1.01 -6.03 3.41
CA ILE A 16 1.79 -6.62 2.32
C ILE A 16 1.13 -7.94 1.91
N LEU A 17 0.77 -8.07 0.64
CA LEU A 17 0.19 -9.29 0.08
C LEU A 17 1.27 -10.16 -0.55
N SER A 18 2.18 -9.56 -1.31
CA SER A 18 3.25 -10.29 -1.99
C SER A 18 4.51 -9.44 -2.18
N VAL A 19 5.66 -10.12 -2.25
CA VAL A 19 6.96 -9.50 -2.51
C VAL A 19 7.71 -10.37 -3.52
N HIS A 20 8.06 -9.79 -4.65
CA HIS A 20 8.77 -10.49 -5.72
C HIS A 20 10.04 -9.73 -6.11
N TYR A 21 11.14 -10.47 -6.26
CA TYR A 21 12.40 -9.93 -6.76
C TYR A 21 12.68 -10.45 -8.16
N PHE A 22 12.83 -9.51 -9.10
CA PHE A 22 13.10 -9.79 -10.52
C PHE A 22 14.52 -9.38 -10.90
N GLY A 23 15.52 -9.74 -10.09
CA GLY A 23 16.96 -9.59 -10.38
C GLY A 23 17.52 -8.15 -10.35
N TYR A 24 16.69 -7.14 -10.62
CA TYR A 24 17.04 -5.72 -10.52
C TYR A 24 15.88 -4.84 -10.02
N LYS A 25 14.67 -5.41 -9.93
CA LYS A 25 13.45 -4.72 -9.50
C LYS A 25 12.78 -5.53 -8.39
N TRP A 26 12.23 -4.82 -7.41
CA TRP A 26 11.27 -5.37 -6.47
C TRP A 26 9.87 -4.95 -6.86
N GLU A 27 8.93 -5.88 -6.78
CA GLU A 27 7.50 -5.61 -6.90
C GLU A 27 6.82 -6.01 -5.60
N ILE A 28 6.10 -5.07 -5.01
CA ILE A 28 5.43 -5.24 -3.74
C ILE A 28 3.95 -4.94 -3.98
N GLU A 29 3.12 -5.93 -3.70
CA GLU A 29 1.67 -5.77 -3.73
C GLU A 29 1.17 -5.49 -2.32
N VAL A 30 0.36 -4.45 -2.17
CA VAL A 30 -0.17 -4.00 -0.88
C VAL A 30 -1.67 -3.76 -0.94
N GLU A 31 -2.33 -3.99 0.18
CA GLU A 31 -3.74 -3.67 0.41
C GLU A 31 -3.83 -2.56 1.46
N LEU A 32 -4.68 -1.55 1.22
CA LEU A 32 -4.99 -0.52 2.22
C LEU A 32 -5.80 -1.17 3.35
N VAL A 33 -5.35 -1.00 4.58
CA VAL A 33 -6.09 -1.48 5.75
C VAL A 33 -6.96 -0.34 6.23
N GLU A 34 -8.27 -0.56 6.25
CA GLU A 34 -9.20 0.34 6.95
C GLU A 34 -8.89 0.21 8.45
N ASP A 35 -8.57 1.33 9.10
CA ASP A 35 -8.57 1.36 10.55
C ASP A 35 -10.06 1.23 10.95
N GLU A 36 -10.45 0.08 11.49
CA GLU A 36 -11.72 -0.04 12.20
C GLU A 36 -11.66 1.01 13.31
N GLU A 37 -12.44 2.08 13.19
CA GLU A 37 -12.64 3.02 14.28
C GLU A 37 -13.05 2.19 15.51
N GLU A 38 -12.20 2.16 16.53
CA GLU A 38 -12.55 1.68 17.85
C GLU A 38 -13.77 2.48 18.31
N ASN A 39 -14.96 1.93 18.06
CA ASN A 39 -16.20 2.35 18.71
C ASN A 39 -16.08 1.97 20.19
N GLU A 40 -15.45 2.83 20.98
CA GLU A 40 -15.59 2.89 22.45
C GLU A 40 -16.52 4.03 22.87
#